data_AF-A0A453AIU3-F1
#
_entry.id   AF-A0A453AIU3-F1
#
_cell.length_a   1.000
_cell.length_b   1.000
_cell.length_c   1.000
_cell.angle_alpha   90.00
_cell.angle_beta   90.00
_cell.angle_gamma   90.00
#
_symmetry.space_group_name_H-M   'P 1'
#
loop_
_entity.id
_entity.type
_entity.pdbx_description
1 polymer ?
#
loop_
_entity_poly.entity_id
_entity_poly.type
_entity_poly.pdbx_seq_one_letter_code
_entity_poly.pdbx_strand_id
1 'polypeptide(L)'
;LEYAQEDEARLVPVKAYFPCTSINLKSLQSQNSFNVIPPTSRATNYVVLRYYDVKGDPEGFKTGVIDESHCHYMVVFQYGSIVLFNVSDHEADGYLKIVERHASGLLPEMRKDDYAVVERPAMEKWMEGGLDFIILKDLSIDGIRTIGSVLGQSIALDYYIRQVCTRYFHIHGYETLKYLFKNLH
;
A
#
# COMPACT_ATOMS: atom_id res chain seq x y z
N LEU A 1 -40.32 13.09 12.10
CA LEU A 1 -39.34 13.63 11.13
C LEU A 1 -37.96 13.27 11.69
N GLU A 2 -37.59 12.00 11.85
CA GLU A 2 -37.40 11.00 10.79
C GLU A 2 -36.74 11.62 9.56
N TYR A 3 -35.40 11.62 9.57
CA TYR A 3 -34.56 11.39 8.40
C TYR A 3 -33.35 10.59 8.87
N ALA A 4 -33.51 9.28 8.91
CA ALA A 4 -32.37 8.37 8.76
C ALA A 4 -31.93 8.49 7.29
N GLN A 5 -30.94 9.33 7.02
CA GLN A 5 -30.09 9.13 5.85
C GLN A 5 -28.99 8.19 6.33
N GLU A 6 -29.10 6.91 5.96
CA GLU A 6 -27.92 6.05 5.90
C GLU A 6 -26.91 6.78 5.02
N ASP A 7 -25.88 7.32 5.66
CA ASP A 7 -24.70 7.87 5.00
C ASP A 7 -24.16 6.72 4.13
N GLU A 8 -24.31 6.79 2.80
CA GLU A 8 -23.77 5.81 1.84
C GLU A 8 -22.23 5.87 1.87
N ALA A 9 -21.65 5.43 2.98
CA ALA A 9 -20.24 5.42 3.22
C ALA A 9 -19.68 4.11 2.68
N ARG A 10 -18.82 4.19 1.65
CA ARG A 10 -18.16 3.01 1.09
C ARG A 10 -16.83 2.78 1.79
N LEU A 11 -16.64 1.58 2.32
CA LEU A 11 -15.38 1.16 2.93
C LEU A 11 -14.46 0.56 1.86
N VAL A 12 -13.27 1.13 1.71
CA VAL A 12 -12.23 0.64 0.80
C VAL A 12 -11.08 0.08 1.63
N PRO A 13 -10.83 -1.25 1.59
CA PRO A 13 -9.70 -1.84 2.30
C PRO A 13 -8.38 -1.41 1.64
N VAL A 14 -7.41 -1.02 2.47
CA VAL A 14 -6.07 -0.62 2.02
C VAL A 14 -5.02 -1.43 2.78
N LYS A 15 -4.06 -2.01 2.06
CA LYS A 15 -3.05 -2.89 2.65
C LYS A 15 -1.67 -2.45 2.21
N ALA A 16 -0.79 -2.13 3.15
CA ALA A 16 0.60 -1.79 2.89
C ALA A 16 1.48 -3.01 3.17
N TYR A 17 2.44 -3.27 2.29
CA TYR A 17 3.38 -4.38 2.38
C TYR A 17 4.81 -3.89 2.17
N PHE A 18 5.75 -4.50 2.88
CA PHE A 18 7.18 -4.33 2.65
C PHE A 18 7.84 -5.71 2.52
N PRO A 19 7.80 -6.33 1.32
CA PRO A 19 8.36 -7.67 1.09
C PRO A 19 9.85 -7.66 0.71
N CYS A 20 10.39 -6.53 0.26
CA CYS A 20 11.73 -6.46 -0.32
C CYS A 20 12.33 -5.07 -0.15
N THR A 21 13.60 -4.91 -0.52
CA THR A 21 14.33 -3.64 -0.38
C THR A 21 14.50 -2.88 -1.69
N SER A 22 14.12 -3.49 -2.83
CA SER A 22 14.23 -2.85 -4.14
C SER A 22 13.36 -3.54 -5.19
N ILE A 23 12.68 -2.76 -6.02
CA ILE A 23 11.84 -3.22 -7.12
C ILE A 23 12.25 -2.51 -8.42
N ASN A 24 12.44 -3.28 -9.49
CA ASN A 24 12.68 -2.75 -10.82
C ASN A 24 11.37 -2.27 -11.46
N LEU A 25 11.04 -0.99 -11.24
CA LEU A 25 9.81 -0.39 -11.77
C LEU A 25 9.74 -0.40 -13.30
N LYS A 26 10.88 -0.30 -14.00
CA LYS A 26 10.89 -0.28 -15.48
C LYS A 26 10.46 -1.63 -16.04
N SER A 27 10.96 -2.73 -15.50
CA SER A 27 10.56 -4.07 -15.95
C SER A 27 9.13 -4.38 -15.55
N LEU A 28 8.70 -3.96 -14.35
CA LEU A 28 7.31 -4.09 -13.89
C LEU A 28 6.34 -3.33 -14.81
N GLN A 29 6.66 -2.08 -15.17
CA GLN A 29 5.87 -1.25 -16.09
C GLN A 29 5.79 -1.86 -17.48
N SER A 30 6.92 -2.34 -18.02
CA SER A 30 6.96 -2.97 -19.35
C SER A 30 6.03 -4.20 -19.43
N GLN A 31 6.04 -5.04 -18.40
CA GLN A 31 5.22 -6.25 -18.36
C GLN A 31 3.73 -5.97 -18.09
N ASN A 32 3.39 -4.84 -17.49
CA ASN A 32 2.02 -4.48 -17.09
C ASN A 32 1.53 -3.21 -17.78
N SER A 33 2.03 -2.90 -18.98
CA SER A 33 1.82 -1.61 -19.65
C SER A 33 0.36 -1.19 -19.79
N PHE A 34 -0.54 -2.15 -20.04
CA PHE A 34 -1.99 -1.91 -20.12
C PHE A 34 -2.64 -1.44 -18.80
N ASN A 35 -2.05 -1.81 -17.67
CA ASN A 35 -2.57 -1.50 -16.34
C ASN A 35 -1.91 -0.26 -15.72
N VAL A 36 -0.86 0.30 -16.35
CA VAL A 36 -0.13 1.45 -15.83
C VAL A 36 -0.98 2.72 -15.94
N ILE A 37 -1.20 3.37 -14.81
CA ILE A 37 -1.75 4.73 -14.78
C ILE A 37 -0.60 5.71 -15.05
N PRO A 38 -0.71 6.58 -16.08
CA PRO A 38 0.35 7.54 -16.40
C PRO A 38 0.70 8.42 -15.19
N PRO A 39 2.00 8.66 -14.93
CA PRO A 39 2.40 9.54 -13.83
C PRO A 39 2.03 11.00 -14.16
N THR A 40 1.74 11.79 -13.12
CA THR A 40 1.51 13.24 -13.25
C THR A 40 2.82 14.04 -13.35
N SER A 41 3.98 13.40 -13.14
CA SER A 41 5.32 14.00 -13.21
C SER A 41 6.31 13.08 -13.94
N ARG A 42 7.36 13.66 -14.51
CA ARG A 42 8.35 12.97 -15.36
C ARG A 42 9.24 11.97 -14.62
N ALA A 43 9.38 12.09 -13.29
CA ALA A 43 10.21 11.20 -12.49
C ALA A 43 9.47 10.81 -11.20
N THR A 44 8.93 9.59 -11.17
CA THR A 44 8.32 9.02 -9.97
C THR A 44 9.15 7.80 -9.52
N ASN A 45 9.43 7.73 -8.23
CA ASN A 45 10.00 6.56 -7.57
C ASN A 45 8.93 5.48 -7.28
N TYR A 46 7.80 5.54 -7.99
CA TYR A 46 6.68 4.62 -7.87
C TYR A 46 5.91 4.49 -9.19
N VAL A 47 5.14 3.41 -9.31
CA VAL A 47 4.16 3.19 -10.37
C VAL A 47 2.80 2.91 -9.74
N VAL A 48 1.72 3.33 -10.41
CA VAL A 48 0.35 2.96 -10.04
C VAL A 48 -0.20 2.05 -11.12
N LEU A 49 -0.74 0.91 -10.70
CA LEU A 49 -1.36 -0.09 -11.56
C LEU A 49 -2.84 -0.18 -11.22
N ARG A 50 -3.71 -0.19 -12.23
CA ARG A 50 -5.15 -0.38 -12.11
C ARG A 50 -5.55 -1.70 -12.74
N TYR A 51 -6.25 -2.53 -11.97
CA TYR A 51 -6.84 -3.78 -12.40
C TYR A 51 -8.35 -3.69 -12.24
N TYR A 52 -9.07 -4.45 -13.05
CA TYR A 52 -10.53 -4.55 -12.98
C TYR A 52 -10.90 -5.90 -12.42
N ASP A 53 -11.82 -5.93 -11.46
CA ASP A 53 -12.43 -7.19 -11.03
C ASP A 53 -13.37 -7.71 -12.13
N VAL A 54 -12.89 -8.68 -12.90
CA VAL A 54 -13.63 -9.30 -14.01
C VAL A 54 -14.78 -10.18 -13.48
N LYS A 55 -14.85 -10.44 -12.16
CA LYS A 55 -15.92 -11.25 -11.56
C LYS A 55 -17.22 -10.48 -11.35
N GLY A 56 -17.19 -9.14 -11.37
CA GLY A 56 -18.34 -8.29 -11.06
C GLY A 56 -19.41 -8.25 -12.14
N ASP A 57 -19.03 -8.10 -13.41
CA ASP A 57 -19.96 -8.13 -14.55
C ASP A 57 -19.21 -8.16 -15.90
N PRO A 58 -19.25 -9.25 -16.68
CA PRO A 58 -18.69 -9.27 -18.03
C PRO A 58 -19.47 -8.39 -19.03
N GLU A 59 -20.68 -7.90 -18.69
CA GLU A 59 -21.51 -7.03 -19.53
C GLU A 59 -21.18 -5.54 -19.35
N GLY A 60 -20.70 -5.10 -18.18
CA GLY A 60 -20.25 -3.72 -17.93
C GLY A 60 -19.12 -3.27 -18.86
N PHE A 61 -18.24 -4.19 -19.25
CA PHE A 61 -17.17 -3.93 -20.23
C PHE A 61 -17.72 -3.59 -21.64
N LYS A 62 -18.97 -3.97 -21.95
CA LYS A 62 -19.63 -3.69 -23.24
C LYS A 62 -20.30 -2.31 -23.30
N THR A 63 -20.55 -1.67 -22.15
CA THR A 63 -21.35 -0.43 -22.08
C THR A 63 -20.47 0.83 -21.96
N GLY A 64 -19.15 0.68 -21.80
CA GLY A 64 -18.21 1.81 -21.72
C GLY A 64 -18.29 2.63 -20.43
N VAL A 65 -19.21 2.29 -19.51
CA VAL A 65 -19.28 2.84 -18.16
C VAL A 65 -18.41 1.98 -17.27
N ILE A 66 -17.21 2.48 -16.98
CA ILE A 66 -16.28 1.83 -16.05
C ILE A 66 -16.80 2.13 -14.65
N ASP A 67 -17.30 1.10 -13.96
CA ASP A 67 -17.59 1.24 -12.54
C ASP A 67 -16.28 1.24 -11.75
N GLU A 68 -15.89 2.42 -11.26
CA GLU A 68 -14.70 2.60 -10.43
C GLU A 68 -14.80 1.85 -9.10
N SER A 69 -16.00 1.41 -8.71
CA SER A 69 -16.23 0.63 -7.49
C SER A 69 -15.60 -0.78 -7.54
N HIS A 70 -15.37 -1.30 -8.75
CA HIS A 70 -14.76 -2.61 -9.00
C HIS A 70 -13.26 -2.54 -9.36
N CYS A 71 -12.66 -1.36 -9.33
CA CYS A 71 -11.23 -1.20 -9.61
C CYS A 71 -10.39 -1.61 -8.39
N HIS A 72 -9.31 -2.34 -8.66
CA HIS A 72 -8.25 -2.64 -7.71
C HIS A 72 -7.04 -1.82 -8.08
N TYR A 73 -6.47 -1.12 -7.11
CA TYR A 73 -5.27 -0.30 -7.34
C TYR A 73 -4.08 -0.86 -6.58
N MET A 74 -2.91 -0.78 -7.22
CA MET A 74 -1.64 -1.16 -6.62
C MET A 74 -0.63 -0.04 -6.87
N VAL A 75 -0.09 0.51 -5.78
CA VAL A 75 1.00 1.48 -5.82
C VAL A 75 2.29 0.76 -5.42
N VAL A 76 3.27 0.73 -6.33
CA VAL A 76 4.54 0.01 -6.12
C VAL A 76 5.69 1.00 -6.10
N PHE A 77 6.48 0.97 -5.04
CA PHE A 77 7.60 1.87 -4.83
C PHE A 77 8.93 1.20 -5.17
N GLN A 78 9.85 1.97 -5.75
CA GLN A 78 11.18 1.48 -6.12
C GLN A 78 11.95 0.90 -4.94
N TYR A 79 11.72 1.42 -3.73
CA TYR A 79 12.40 1.01 -2.49
C TYR A 79 11.76 -0.23 -1.83
N GLY A 80 10.75 -0.85 -2.46
CA GLY A 80 10.25 -2.15 -2.03
C GLY A 80 8.82 -2.17 -1.47
N SER A 81 8.26 -1.02 -1.09
CA SER A 81 6.88 -0.96 -0.59
C SER A 81 5.84 -1.18 -1.67
N ILE A 82 4.73 -1.80 -1.29
CA ILE A 82 3.55 -2.04 -2.13
C ILE A 82 2.32 -1.65 -1.33
N VAL A 83 1.41 -0.88 -1.92
CA VAL A 83 0.12 -0.53 -1.29
C VAL A 83 -1.01 -0.98 -2.21
N LEU A 84 -1.89 -1.83 -1.70
CA LEU A 84 -3.06 -2.34 -2.40
C LEU A 84 -4.32 -1.62 -1.91
N PHE A 85 -5.19 -1.23 -2.83
CA PHE A 85 -6.49 -0.61 -2.54
C PHE A 85 -7.60 -1.44 -3.14
N ASN A 86 -8.67 -1.61 -2.37
CA ASN A 86 -9.85 -2.37 -2.76
C ASN A 86 -9.52 -3.84 -3.11
N VAL A 87 -8.51 -4.41 -2.46
CA VAL A 87 -8.09 -5.81 -2.64
C VAL A 87 -8.38 -6.58 -1.35
N SER A 88 -9.04 -7.72 -1.47
CA SER A 88 -9.30 -8.63 -0.35
C SER A 88 -8.04 -9.38 0.11
N ASP A 89 -8.02 -9.91 1.34
CA ASP A 89 -6.85 -10.68 1.82
C ASP A 89 -6.53 -11.90 0.96
N HIS A 90 -7.55 -12.57 0.41
CA HIS A 90 -7.36 -13.77 -0.40
C HIS A 90 -6.81 -13.47 -1.81
N GLU A 91 -6.98 -12.25 -2.31
CA GLU A 91 -6.46 -11.83 -3.62
C GLU A 91 -5.09 -11.17 -3.53
N ALA A 92 -4.70 -10.64 -2.37
CA ALA A 92 -3.46 -9.90 -2.17
C ALA A 92 -2.22 -10.69 -2.63
N ASP A 93 -2.13 -11.98 -2.30
CA ASP A 93 -1.01 -12.84 -2.69
C ASP A 93 -0.82 -12.93 -4.22
N GLY A 94 -1.91 -12.84 -4.98
CA GLY A 94 -1.87 -12.82 -6.44
C GLY A 94 -1.17 -11.57 -6.97
N TYR A 95 -1.47 -10.40 -6.39
CA TYR A 95 -0.85 -9.13 -6.74
C TYR A 95 0.62 -9.06 -6.32
N LEU A 96 0.96 -9.57 -5.13
CA LEU A 96 2.33 -9.59 -4.64
C LEU A 96 3.26 -10.42 -5.55
N LYS A 97 2.77 -11.56 -6.07
CA LYS A 97 3.50 -12.39 -7.05
C LYS A 97 3.80 -11.71 -8.39
N ILE A 98 3.01 -10.69 -8.77
CA ILE A 98 3.32 -9.88 -9.95
C ILE A 98 4.61 -9.09 -9.69
N VAL A 99 4.72 -8.49 -8.51
CA VAL A 99 5.85 -7.63 -8.13
C VAL A 99 7.10 -8.44 -7.77
N GLU A 100 6.94 -9.61 -7.15
CA GLU A 100 8.04 -10.48 -6.70
C GLU A 100 9.04 -10.81 -7.82
N ARG A 101 8.57 -10.98 -9.06
CA ARG A 101 9.41 -11.24 -10.24
C ARG A 101 10.35 -10.09 -10.60
N HIS A 102 10.08 -8.90 -10.09
CA HIS A 102 10.86 -7.69 -10.31
C HIS A 102 11.59 -7.23 -9.04
N ALA A 103 11.42 -7.96 -7.94
CA ALA A 103 11.95 -7.64 -6.63
C ALA A 103 13.38 -8.17 -6.46
N SER A 104 14.14 -7.47 -5.62
CA SER A 104 15.46 -7.89 -5.16
C SER A 104 15.61 -7.59 -3.67
N GLY A 105 16.41 -8.40 -2.99
CA GLY A 105 16.55 -8.31 -1.53
C GLY A 105 15.22 -8.60 -0.81
N LEU A 106 14.58 -9.72 -1.15
CA LEU A 106 13.39 -10.23 -0.44
C LEU A 106 13.70 -10.39 1.04
N LEU A 107 12.75 -10.00 1.87
CA LEU A 107 12.87 -10.09 3.32
C LEU A 107 12.43 -11.48 3.81
N PRO A 108 13.08 -12.02 4.85
CA PRO A 108 12.67 -13.29 5.45
C PRO A 108 11.30 -13.19 6.13
N GLU A 109 10.95 -12.01 6.62
CA GLU A 109 9.64 -11.70 7.20
C GLU A 109 9.11 -10.44 6.52
N MET A 110 8.03 -10.59 5.77
CA MET A 110 7.33 -9.48 5.13
C MET A 110 6.56 -8.67 6.17
N ARG A 111 6.71 -7.35 6.17
CA ARG A 111 5.84 -6.46 6.96
C ARG A 111 4.52 -6.23 6.22
N LYS A 112 3.44 -6.14 6.99
CA LYS A 112 2.09 -5.82 6.52
C LYS A 112 1.40 -4.92 7.53
N ASP A 113 0.75 -3.86 7.04
CA ASP A 113 -0.17 -3.01 7.81
C ASP A 113 -1.51 -2.92 7.06
N ASP A 114 -2.62 -3.06 7.80
CA ASP A 114 -3.99 -3.02 7.27
C ASP A 114 -4.67 -1.69 7.68
N TYR A 115 -5.29 -1.03 6.70
CA TYR A 115 -5.96 0.27 6.85
C TYR A 115 -7.33 0.25 6.16
N ALA A 116 -8.18 1.20 6.52
CA ALA A 116 -9.44 1.44 5.82
C ALA A 116 -9.58 2.89 5.38
N VAL A 117 -10.00 3.08 4.13
CA VAL A 117 -10.43 4.37 3.60
C VAL A 117 -11.95 4.37 3.54
N VAL A 118 -12.59 5.44 3.99
CA VAL A 118 -14.04 5.59 3.97
C VAL A 118 -14.38 6.67 2.95
N GLU A 119 -15.02 6.31 1.86
CA GLU A 119 -15.60 7.28 0.93
C GLU A 119 -16.97 7.71 1.46
N ARG A 120 -17.15 8.99 1.72
CA ARG A 120 -18.38 9.59 2.24
C ARG A 120 -18.71 10.85 1.45
N PRO A 121 -19.54 10.76 0.40
CA PRO A 121 -19.85 11.88 -0.48
C PRO A 121 -20.48 13.09 0.24
N ALA A 122 -21.22 12.84 1.33
CA ALA A 122 -21.92 13.86 2.10
C ALA A 122 -21.02 14.72 3.00
N MET A 123 -19.69 14.53 3.00
CA MET A 123 -18.79 15.38 3.80
C MET A 123 -18.75 16.82 3.30
N GLU A 124 -18.64 17.77 4.24
CA GLU A 124 -18.38 19.17 3.93
C GLU A 124 -16.91 19.39 3.54
N LYS A 125 -15.97 18.82 4.32
CA LYS A 125 -14.51 18.84 4.06
C LYS A 125 -14.10 17.75 3.07
N TRP A 126 -13.01 17.98 2.33
CA TRP A 126 -12.51 17.02 1.34
C TRP A 126 -11.91 15.75 1.95
N MET A 127 -11.29 15.86 3.14
CA MET A 127 -10.64 14.76 3.84
C MET A 127 -10.68 14.98 5.36
N GLU A 128 -10.82 13.89 6.11
CA GLU A 128 -10.66 13.84 7.57
C GLU A 128 -9.92 12.54 7.95
N GLY A 129 -8.87 12.65 8.76
CA GLY A 129 -8.04 11.51 9.17
C GLY A 129 -8.20 11.19 10.65
N GLY A 130 -8.35 9.90 10.96
CA GLY A 130 -8.22 9.32 12.30
C GLY A 130 -6.96 8.47 12.43
N LEU A 131 -6.76 7.81 13.58
CA LEU A 131 -5.61 6.92 13.81
C LEU A 131 -5.58 5.74 12.83
N ASP A 132 -6.75 5.16 12.52
CA ASP A 132 -6.86 3.92 11.74
C ASP A 132 -7.75 4.05 10.49
N PHE A 133 -8.26 5.25 10.19
CA PHE A 133 -9.14 5.48 9.04
C PHE A 133 -8.90 6.84 8.37
N ILE A 134 -9.09 6.88 7.06
CA ILE A 134 -9.07 8.11 6.27
C ILE A 134 -10.43 8.26 5.62
N ILE A 135 -11.19 9.30 5.97
CA ILE A 135 -12.46 9.63 5.34
C ILE A 135 -12.21 10.64 4.21
N LEU A 136 -12.73 10.36 3.02
CA LEU A 136 -12.66 11.19 1.82
C LEU A 136 -14.04 11.38 1.22
N LYS A 137 -14.27 12.45 0.46
CA LYS A 137 -15.49 12.56 -0.35
C LYS A 137 -15.57 11.49 -1.45
N ASP A 138 -14.45 11.25 -2.10
CA ASP A 138 -14.26 10.35 -3.23
C ASP A 138 -12.78 9.93 -3.32
N LEU A 139 -12.52 8.65 -3.62
CA LEU A 139 -11.18 8.09 -3.77
C LEU A 139 -10.70 8.17 -5.23
N SER A 140 -10.38 9.38 -5.66
CA SER A 140 -9.74 9.61 -6.95
C SER A 140 -8.33 9.03 -7.05
N ILE A 141 -7.80 8.95 -8.27
CA ILE A 141 -6.40 8.53 -8.55
C ILE A 141 -5.37 9.35 -7.76
N ASP A 142 -5.62 10.65 -7.56
CA ASP A 142 -4.71 11.49 -6.77
C ASP A 142 -4.81 11.16 -5.27
N GLY A 143 -5.98 10.76 -4.79
CA GLY A 143 -6.17 10.16 -3.47
C GLY A 143 -5.36 8.87 -3.32
N ILE A 144 -5.46 7.95 -4.28
CA ILE A 144 -4.67 6.70 -4.33
C ILE A 144 -3.16 7.00 -4.26
N ARG A 145 -2.67 7.96 -5.06
CA ARG A 145 -1.25 8.36 -5.05
C ARG A 145 -0.83 8.95 -3.70
N THR A 146 -1.64 9.82 -3.12
CA THR A 146 -1.33 10.52 -1.88
C THR A 146 -1.31 9.55 -0.70
N ILE A 147 -2.38 8.79 -0.52
CA ILE A 147 -2.49 7.78 0.55
C ILE A 147 -1.42 6.70 0.35
N GLY A 148 -1.27 6.19 -0.87
CA GLY A 148 -0.27 5.18 -1.19
C GLY A 148 1.15 5.62 -0.87
N SER A 149 1.47 6.90 -1.11
CA SER A 149 2.78 7.48 -0.76
C SER A 149 3.00 7.53 0.75
N VAL A 150 2.01 7.97 1.52
CA VAL A 150 2.12 8.05 2.99
C VAL A 150 2.28 6.67 3.60
N LEU A 151 1.43 5.71 3.21
CA LEU A 151 1.47 4.35 3.77
C LEU A 151 2.73 3.59 3.32
N GLY A 152 3.08 3.69 2.04
CA GLY A 152 4.28 3.04 1.49
C GLY A 152 5.57 3.53 2.13
N GLN A 153 5.68 4.83 2.43
CA GLN A 153 6.84 5.39 3.13
C GLN A 153 6.85 4.98 4.61
N SER A 154 5.69 5.02 5.28
CA SER A 154 5.58 4.66 6.70
C SER A 154 6.04 3.23 6.97
N ILE A 155 5.59 2.25 6.19
CA ILE A 155 5.96 0.83 6.40
C ILE A 155 7.44 0.55 6.10
N ALA A 156 8.02 1.23 5.09
CA ALA A 156 9.45 1.13 4.81
C ALA A 156 10.28 1.74 5.94
N LEU A 157 9.86 2.90 6.47
CA LEU A 157 10.54 3.55 7.58
C LEU A 157 10.48 2.70 8.85
N ASP A 158 9.34 2.08 9.18
CA ASP A 158 9.25 1.16 10.32
C ASP A 158 10.27 0.02 10.20
N TYR A 159 10.40 -0.59 9.01
CA TYR A 159 11.41 -1.62 8.76
C TYR A 159 12.83 -1.12 9.05
N TYR A 160 13.23 0.02 8.49
CA TYR A 160 14.58 0.54 8.67
C TYR A 160 14.87 0.99 10.10
N ILE A 161 13.91 1.62 10.78
CA ILE A 161 14.03 2.00 12.19
C ILE A 161 14.26 0.75 13.04
N ARG A 162 13.46 -0.29 12.86
CA ARG A 162 13.63 -1.55 13.59
C ARG A 162 14.95 -2.23 13.27
N GLN A 163 15.39 -2.23 12.02
CA GLN A 163 16.68 -2.81 11.66
C GLN A 163 17.85 -2.08 12.35
N VAL A 164 17.80 -0.74 12.42
CA VAL A 164 18.79 0.07 13.13
C VAL A 164 18.71 -0.19 14.63
N CYS A 165 17.52 -0.21 15.23
CA CYS A 165 17.33 -0.52 16.64
C CYS A 165 17.85 -1.92 16.98
N THR A 166 17.46 -2.96 16.25
CA THR A 166 17.93 -4.33 16.45
C THR A 166 19.45 -4.41 16.32
N ARG A 167 20.05 -3.73 15.34
CA ARG A 167 21.51 -3.71 15.18
C ARG A 167 22.21 -2.96 16.31
N TYR A 168 21.63 -1.86 16.79
CA TYR A 168 22.13 -1.12 17.95
C TYR A 168 22.08 -1.97 19.22
N PHE A 169 20.96 -2.63 19.50
CA PHE A 169 20.82 -3.56 20.62
C PHE A 169 21.72 -4.79 20.48
N HIS A 170 21.93 -5.30 19.27
CA HIS A 170 22.85 -6.41 19.05
C HIS A 170 24.30 -6.00 19.34
N ILE A 171 24.76 -4.85 18.83
CA ILE A 171 26.14 -4.37 19.03
C ILE A 171 26.36 -3.95 20.49
N HIS A 172 25.50 -3.07 21.02
CA HIS A 172 25.68 -2.51 22.36
C HIS A 172 25.21 -3.45 23.48
N GLY A 173 24.21 -4.30 23.24
CA GLY A 173 23.80 -5.32 24.19
C GLY A 173 24.86 -6.40 24.37
N TYR A 174 25.52 -6.85 23.29
CA TYR A 174 26.66 -7.77 23.39
C TYR A 174 27.86 -7.15 24.09
N GLU A 175 28.22 -5.90 23.79
CA GLU A 175 29.34 -5.24 24.48
C GLU A 175 29.03 -5.03 25.96
N THR A 176 27.78 -4.66 26.32
CA THR A 176 27.36 -4.53 27.72
C THR A 176 27.42 -5.88 28.46
N LEU A 177 26.94 -6.97 27.83
CA LEU A 177 27.02 -8.32 28.39
C LEU A 177 28.47 -8.82 28.48
N LYS A 178 29.32 -8.56 27.48
CA LYS A 178 30.77 -8.88 27.55
C LYS A 178 31.46 -8.12 28.68
N TYR A 179 31.17 -6.84 28.87
CA TYR A 179 31.71 -6.05 29.98
C TYR A 179 31.26 -6.58 31.34
N LEU A 180 30.01 -7.02 31.48
CA LEU A 180 29.51 -7.64 32.71
C LEU A 180 30.19 -8.99 32.98
N PHE A 181 30.34 -9.86 31.96
CA PHE A 181 31.02 -11.15 32.10
C PHE A 181 32.53 -11.03 32.35
N LYS A 182 33.19 -9.97 31.83
CA LYS A 182 34.63 -9.73 32.04
C LYS A 182 34.97 -9.20 33.44
N ASN A 183 34.00 -8.64 34.16
CA ASN A 183 34.15 -8.15 35.53
C ASN A 183 33.61 -9.12 36.59
N LEU A 184 33.21 -10.33 36.19
CA LEU A 184 32.65 -11.37 37.06
C LEU A 184 33.68 -12.45 37.45
N HIS A 185 34.98 -12.20 37.26
CA HIS A 185 36.09 -13.06 37.67
C HIS A 185 37.17 -12.26 38.40
#